data_AF-A0A377LZP2-F1
#
_entry.id   AF-A0A377LZP2-F1
#
_cell.length_a   1.000
_cell.length_b   1.000
_cell.length_c   1.000
_cell.angle_alpha   90.00
_cell.angle_beta   90.00
_cell.angle_gamma   90.00
#
_symmetry.space_group_name_H-M   'P 1'
#
loop_
_entity.id
_entity.type
_entity.pdbx_description
1 polymer ?
#
loop_
_entity_poly.entity_id
_entity_poly.type
_entity_poly.pdbx_seq_one_letter_code
_entity_poly.pdbx_strand_id
1 'polypeptide(L)'
;MRKKTINDLRRDVDSGAKRLRIAATCPGVSKATSAPGVDDAGAPELTPDARRNYFDHRDGIATADKMIRGMQDYIKEQCLN
;
A
#
# COMPACT_ATOMS: atom_id res chain seq x y z
N MET A 1 -8.32 11.81 9.88
CA MET A 1 -7.09 11.11 10.34
C MET A 1 -6.55 10.13 9.29
N ARG A 2 -7.32 9.13 8.84
CA ARG A 2 -6.86 8.08 7.90
C ARG A 2 -6.20 8.59 6.59
N LYS A 3 -6.79 9.58 5.91
CA LYS A 3 -6.20 10.19 4.70
C LYS A 3 -4.86 10.90 4.96
N LYS A 4 -4.71 11.56 6.11
CA LYS A 4 -3.45 12.21 6.49
C LYS A 4 -2.32 11.17 6.59
N THR A 5 -2.59 10.06 7.27
CA THR A 5 -1.63 8.96 7.41
C THR A 5 -1.26 8.33 6.06
N ILE A 6 -2.20 8.23 5.12
CA ILE A 6 -1.92 7.73 3.75
C ILE A 6 -1.00 8.70 3.00
N ASN A 7 -1.26 10.01 3.08
CA ASN A 7 -0.42 11.03 2.44
C ASN A 7 1.00 11.08 3.03
N ASP A 8 1.11 10.95 4.37
CA ASP A 8 2.42 10.90 5.03
C ASP A 8 3.20 9.66 4.58
N LEU A 9 2.56 8.50 4.51
CA LEU A 9 3.19 7.28 3.97
C LEU A 9 3.61 7.44 2.50
N ARG A 10 2.79 8.10 1.68
CA ARG A 10 3.11 8.37 0.27
C ARG A 10 4.38 9.20 0.14
N ARG A 11 4.49 10.30 0.88
CA ARG A 11 5.70 11.13 0.93
C ARG A 11 6.92 10.33 1.38
N ASP A 12 6.78 9.49 2.40
CA ASP A 12 7.88 8.67 2.90
C ASP A 12 8.32 7.62 1.87
N VAL A 13 7.40 7.07 1.08
CA VAL A 13 7.72 6.13 0.00
C VAL A 13 8.37 6.86 -1.19
N ASP A 14 7.85 8.02 -1.58
CA ASP A 14 8.36 8.81 -2.70
C ASP A 14 9.77 9.37 -2.42
N SER A 15 10.08 9.69 -1.15
CA SER A 15 11.42 10.10 -0.71
C SER A 15 12.39 8.95 -0.46
N GLY A 16 11.94 7.70 -0.59
CA GLY A 16 12.76 6.51 -0.27
C GLY A 16 12.98 6.26 1.22
N ALA A 17 12.43 7.09 2.11
CA ALA A 17 12.50 6.89 3.56
C ALA A 17 11.78 5.62 4.02
N LYS A 18 10.77 5.17 3.26
CA LYS A 18 10.04 3.90 3.47
C LYS A 18 9.89 3.15 2.16
N ARG A 19 9.65 1.83 2.26
CA ARG A 19 9.41 0.94 1.11
C ARG A 19 8.15 0.14 1.33
N LEU A 20 7.34 -0.03 0.27
CA LEU A 20 6.22 -0.96 0.26
C LEU A 20 6.76 -2.38 0.04
N ARG A 21 6.35 -3.31 0.89
CA ARG A 21 6.76 -4.72 0.83
C ARG A 21 5.55 -5.59 0.55
N ILE A 22 5.75 -6.63 -0.26
CA ILE A 22 4.78 -7.71 -0.42
C ILE A 22 5.19 -8.86 0.48
N ALA A 23 4.20 -9.50 1.11
CA ALA A 23 4.42 -10.79 1.74
C ALA A 23 4.52 -11.83 0.62
N ALA A 24 5.72 -12.30 0.33
CA ALA A 24 5.98 -13.31 -0.69
C ALA A 24 6.69 -14.50 -0.06
N THR A 25 6.28 -15.71 -0.46
CA THR A 25 7.02 -16.95 -0.17
C THR A 25 7.80 -17.31 -1.43
N CYS A 26 9.11 -17.16 -1.39
CA CYS A 26 9.97 -17.58 -2.48
C CYS A 26 10.28 -19.08 -2.32
N PRO A 27 9.95 -19.95 -3.30
CA PRO A 27 10.48 -21.31 -3.29
C PRO A 27 12.01 -21.26 -3.34
N GLY A 28 12.67 -22.24 -2.71
CA GLY A 28 14.13 -22.31 -2.69
C GLY A 28 14.69 -22.33 -4.11
N VAL A 29 15.37 -21.26 -4.50
CA VAL A 29 16.11 -21.20 -5.76
C VAL A 29 17.35 -22.07 -5.62
N SER A 30 17.62 -22.93 -6.62
CA SER A 30 18.83 -23.76 -6.65
C SER A 30 20.08 -22.88 -6.60
N LYS A 31 21.09 -23.30 -5.83
CA LYS A 31 22.35 -22.57 -5.69
C LYS A 31 23.04 -22.49 -7.05
N ALA A 32 23.10 -21.30 -7.63
CA ALA A 32 23.81 -21.07 -8.89
C ALA A 32 25.33 -21.33 -8.71
N THR A 33 25.95 -22.01 -9.67
CA THR A 33 27.35 -22.47 -9.59
C THR A 33 28.41 -21.39 -9.86
N SER A 34 28.03 -20.18 -10.22
CA SER A 34 28.87 -18.95 -10.22
C SER A 34 27.97 -17.77 -10.57
N ALA A 35 28.15 -16.63 -9.91
CA ALA A 35 27.46 -15.41 -10.32
C ALA A 35 28.24 -14.76 -11.49
N PRO A 36 27.67 -14.60 -12.70
CA PRO A 36 28.18 -13.57 -13.60
C PRO A 36 27.98 -12.24 -12.86
N GLY A 37 28.95 -11.33 -12.90
CA GLY A 37 29.04 -10.15 -12.03
C GLY A 37 27.70 -9.46 -11.76
N VAL A 38 27.46 -9.10 -10.50
CA VAL A 38 26.26 -8.37 -10.06
C VAL A 38 26.27 -7.00 -10.75
N ASP A 39 25.26 -6.72 -11.57
CA ASP A 39 25.02 -5.36 -12.04
C ASP A 39 24.56 -4.50 -10.87
N ASP A 40 24.86 -3.20 -10.89
CA ASP A 40 24.36 -2.28 -9.87
C ASP A 40 22.89 -1.93 -10.17
N ALA A 41 22.04 -2.97 -10.22
CA ALA A 41 20.61 -2.83 -10.36
C ALA A 41 20.05 -2.27 -9.06
N GLY A 42 19.18 -1.26 -9.19
CA GLY A 42 18.47 -0.69 -8.06
C GLY A 42 17.76 -1.77 -7.23
N ALA A 43 17.67 -1.55 -5.92
CA ALA A 43 17.09 -2.53 -5.00
C ALA A 43 15.66 -2.94 -5.46
N PRO A 44 15.28 -4.23 -5.37
CA PRO A 44 14.00 -4.72 -5.87
C PRO A 44 12.80 -3.94 -5.33
N GLU A 45 12.01 -3.33 -6.21
CA GLU A 45 10.93 -2.40 -5.87
C GLU A 45 9.63 -2.73 -6.62
N LEU A 46 8.48 -2.38 -6.03
CA LEU A 46 7.19 -2.40 -6.73
C LEU A 46 7.23 -1.48 -7.95
N THR A 47 6.65 -1.92 -9.07
CA THR A 47 6.51 -1.07 -10.25
C THR A 47 5.78 0.24 -9.90
N PRO A 48 6.05 1.35 -10.62
CA PRO A 48 5.36 2.61 -10.41
C PRO A 48 3.83 2.47 -10.40
N ASP A 49 3.30 1.64 -11.30
CA ASP A 49 1.86 1.33 -11.37
C ASP A 49 1.35 0.60 -10.12
N ALA A 50 2.08 -0.41 -9.64
CA ALA A 50 1.71 -1.13 -8.42
C ALA A 50 1.74 -0.21 -7.19
N ARG A 51 2.71 0.71 -7.10
CA ARG A 51 2.76 1.74 -6.05
C ARG A 51 1.54 2.67 -6.13
N ARG A 52 1.21 3.18 -7.32
CA ARG A 52 0.04 4.05 -7.55
C ARG A 52 -1.25 3.34 -7.12
N ASN A 53 -1.45 2.11 -7.60
CA ASN A 53 -2.65 1.32 -7.32
C ASN A 53 -2.81 1.02 -5.82
N TYR A 54 -1.70 0.80 -5.10
CA TYR A 54 -1.74 0.63 -3.64
C TYR A 54 -2.34 1.86 -2.93
N PHE A 55 -1.88 3.06 -3.28
CA PHE A 55 -2.38 4.29 -2.65
C PHE A 55 -3.82 4.58 -3.03
N ASP A 56 -4.19 4.43 -4.31
CA ASP A 56 -5.57 4.61 -4.77
C ASP A 56 -6.53 3.66 -4.03
N HIS A 57 -6.12 2.40 -3.83
CA HIS A 57 -6.91 1.43 -3.08
C HIS A 57 -7.11 1.85 -1.61
N ARG A 58 -6.05 2.32 -0.95
CA ARG A 58 -6.11 2.80 0.45
C ARG A 58 -7.01 4.03 0.59
N ASP A 59 -6.97 4.93 -0.38
CA ASP A 59 -7.84 6.12 -0.42
C ASP A 59 -9.31 5.77 -0.68
N GLY A 60 -9.56 4.79 -1.55
CA GLY A 60 -10.88 4.22 -1.78
C GLY A 60 -11.49 3.66 -0.49
N ILE A 61 -10.73 2.84 0.25
CA ILE A 61 -11.16 2.29 1.55
C ILE A 61 -11.47 3.42 2.55
N ALA A 62 -10.61 4.43 2.64
CA ALA A 62 -10.82 5.54 3.57
C ALA A 62 -12.09 6.36 3.24
N THR A 63 -12.42 6.47 1.96
CA THR A 63 -13.63 7.15 1.50
C THR A 63 -14.88 6.31 1.79
N ALA A 64 -14.84 5.01 1.47
CA ALA A 64 -15.94 4.09 1.75
C ALA A 64 -16.24 4.00 3.25
N ASP A 65 -15.23 3.90 4.11
CA ASP A 65 -15.38 3.89 5.57
C ASP A 65 -16.11 5.15 6.08
N LYS A 66 -15.79 6.33 5.54
CA LYS A 66 -16.50 7.57 5.88
C LYS A 66 -17.97 7.53 5.44
N MET A 67 -18.25 7.06 4.23
CA MET A 67 -19.62 6.95 3.71
C MET A 67 -20.45 5.98 4.53
N ILE A 68 -19.90 4.79 4.82
CA ILE A 68 -20.56 3.76 5.63
C ILE A 68 -20.90 4.30 7.02
N ARG A 69 -19.95 4.97 7.69
CA ARG A 69 -20.20 5.56 9.01
C ARG A 69 -21.31 6.61 8.97
N GLY A 70 -21.26 7.53 8.01
CA GLY A 70 -22.32 8.53 7.86
C GLY A 70 -23.68 7.89 7.64
N MET A 71 -23.75 6.81 6.86
CA MET A 71 -24.98 6.09 6.59
C MET A 71 -25.48 5.32 7.82
N GLN A 72 -24.59 4.72 8.60
CA GLN A 72 -24.91 4.09 9.87
C GLN A 72 -25.45 5.10 10.89
N ASP A 73 -24.84 6.28 10.98
CA ASP A 73 -25.27 7.34 11.90
C ASP A 73 -26.65 7.88 11.49
N TYR A 74 -26.89 8.06 10.19
CA TYR A 74 -28.20 8.44 9.67
C TYR A 74 -29.29 7.40 10.03
N ILE A 75 -29.03 6.11 9.82
CA ILE A 75 -30.00 5.04 10.18
C ILE A 75 -30.31 5.09 11.68
N LYS A 76 -29.30 5.27 12.54
CA LYS A 76 -29.54 5.40 13.98
C LYS A 76 -30.44 6.58 14.30
N GLU A 77 -30.16 7.73 13.69
CA GLU A 77 -30.92 8.96 13.95
C GLU A 77 -32.37 8.89 13.47
N GLN A 78 -32.62 8.25 12.32
CA GLN A 78 -33.94 8.27 11.68
C GLN A 78 -34.81 7.04 11.97
N CYS A 79 -34.21 5.91 12.38
CA CYS A 79 -34.93 4.65 12.50
C CYS A 79 -34.83 4.00 13.89
N LEU A 80 -33.83 4.38 14.70
CA LEU A 80 -33.59 3.78 16.02
C LEU A 80 -33.73 4.78 17.17
N ASN A 81 -34.00 6.06 16.87
CA ASN A 81 -34.40 7.08 17.83
C ASN A 81 -35.92 7.13 17.98
#